data_AF-G5QT35-F1
#
_entry.id   AF-G5QT35-F1
#
_cell.length_a   1.000
_cell.length_b   1.000
_cell.length_c   1.000
_cell.angle_alpha   90.00
_cell.angle_beta   90.00
_cell.angle_gamma   90.00
#
_symmetry.space_group_name_H-M   'P 1'
#
loop_
_entity.id
_entity.type
_entity.pdbx_description
1 polymer ?
#
loop_
_entity_poly.entity_id
_entity_poly.type
_entity_poly.pdbx_seq_one_letter_code
_entity_poly.pdbx_strand_id
1 'polypeptide(L)'
;MRWIPFLAVFLYVYIEISIFIQVAHVLGVLMTLILVIFTSVIGMSLVRNQGFKNFLLMQQKMAAGESPAAEMIKSVSLIIAGLLLLLPGFFTDFLG
;
A
#
# COMPACT_ATOMS: atom_id res chain seq x y z
N MET A 1 8.46 -11.40 22.42
CA MET A 1 8.89 -11.06 21.05
C MET A 1 7.90 -11.42 19.93
N ARG A 2 7.28 -12.63 19.90
CA ARG A 2 6.42 -13.07 18.76
C ARG A 2 5.15 -12.24 18.48
N TRP A 3 4.66 -11.49 19.46
CA TRP A 3 3.42 -10.70 19.35
C TRP A 3 3.63 -9.25 18.90
N ILE A 4 4.88 -8.78 18.91
CA ILE A 4 5.25 -7.39 18.55
C ILE A 4 4.73 -6.99 17.16
N PRO A 5 4.86 -7.79 16.08
CA PRO A 5 4.37 -7.36 14.76
C PRO A 5 2.85 -7.21 14.70
N PHE A 6 2.10 -8.07 15.39
CA PHE A 6 0.64 -7.95 15.47
C PHE A 6 0.22 -6.68 16.21
N LEU A 7 0.91 -6.35 17.31
CA LEU A 7 0.65 -5.12 18.06
C LEU A 7 0.95 -3.88 17.21
N ALA A 8 2.04 -3.89 16.43
CA ALA A 8 2.41 -2.79 15.56
C ALA A 8 1.37 -2.54 14.45
N VAL A 9 0.90 -3.60 13.79
CA VAL A 9 -0.17 -3.50 12.77
C VAL A 9 -1.47 -3.00 13.39
N PHE A 10 -1.84 -3.51 14.58
CA PHE A 10 -3.03 -3.05 15.29
C PHE A 10 -2.95 -1.56 15.63
N LEU A 11 -1.81 -1.12 16.18
CA LEU A 11 -1.58 0.28 16.53
C LEU A 11 -1.61 1.18 15.29
N TYR A 12 -1.00 0.74 14.18
CA TYR A 12 -1.04 1.44 12.91
C TYR A 12 -2.47 1.68 12.43
N VAL A 13 -3.28 0.61 12.35
CA VAL A 13 -4.69 0.71 11.92
C VAL A 13 -5.51 1.59 12.88
N TYR A 14 -5.26 1.49 14.18
CA TYR A 14 -5.91 2.33 15.18
C TYR A 14 -5.63 3.82 14.96
N ILE A 15 -4.38 4.19 14.69
CA ILE A 15 -3.99 5.58 14.40
C ILE A 15 -4.67 6.08 13.13
N GLU A 16 -4.64 5.30 12.05
CA GLU A 16 -5.26 5.68 10.78
C GLU A 16 -6.77 5.92 10.91
N ILE A 17 -7.50 5.03 11.59
CA ILE A 17 -8.94 5.19 11.80
C ILE A 17 -9.25 6.40 12.70
N SER A 18 -8.42 6.65 13.72
CA SER A 18 -8.59 7.81 14.60
C SER A 18 -8.47 9.12 13.82
N ILE A 19 -7.45 9.22 12.95
CA ILE A 19 -7.25 10.38 12.08
C ILE A 19 -8.38 10.48 11.06
N PHE A 20 -8.78 9.37 10.42
CA PHE A 20 -9.90 9.35 9.49
C PHE A 20 -11.16 9.95 10.09
N ILE A 21 -11.53 9.54 11.31
CA ILE A 21 -12.72 10.06 12.01
C ILE A 21 -12.57 11.55 12.29
N GLN A 22 -11.38 12.00 12.72
CA GLN A 22 -11.14 13.41 13.03
C GLN A 22 -11.20 14.28 11.77
N VAL A 23 -10.62 13.84 10.66
CA VAL A 23 -10.70 14.54 9.37
C VAL A 23 -12.14 14.53 8.87
N ALA A 24 -12.87 13.41 9.02
CA ALA A 24 -14.26 13.30 8.59
C ALA A 24 -15.19 14.20 9.41
N HIS A 25 -14.87 14.43 10.68
CA HIS A 25 -15.58 15.38 11.53
C HIS A 25 -15.38 16.83 11.08
N VAL A 26 -14.18 17.19 10.59
CA VAL A 26 -13.84 18.56 10.18
C VAL A 26 -14.26 18.85 8.73
N LEU A 27 -13.97 17.95 7.80
CA LEU A 27 -14.22 18.13 6.35
C LEU A 27 -15.55 17.53 5.89
N GLY A 28 -16.17 16.68 6.70
CA GLY A 28 -17.34 15.89 6.33
C GLY A 28 -16.95 14.54 5.69
N VAL A 29 -17.74 13.51 5.99
CA VAL A 29 -17.49 12.13 5.56
C VAL A 29 -17.33 11.98 4.04
N LEU A 30 -18.14 12.71 3.27
CA LEU A 30 -18.10 12.65 1.80
C LEU A 30 -16.75 13.16 1.26
N MET A 31 -16.27 14.30 1.76
CA MET A 31 -14.99 14.87 1.33
C MET A 31 -13.82 13.97 1.74
N THR A 32 -13.85 13.37 2.93
CA THR A 32 -12.82 12.42 3.34
C THR A 32 -12.80 11.15 2.51
N LEU A 33 -13.95 10.62 2.11
CA LEU A 33 -14.01 9.47 1.21
C LEU A 33 -13.43 9.82 -0.16
N ILE A 34 -13.72 11.00 -0.69
CA ILE A 34 -13.12 11.47 -1.94
C ILE A 34 -11.60 11.56 -1.83
N LEU A 35 -11.08 12.10 -0.72
CA LEU A 35 -9.62 12.17 -0.48
C LEU A 35 -8.99 10.78 -0.44
N VAL A 36 -9.58 9.83 0.30
CA VAL A 36 -9.09 8.44 0.35
C VAL A 36 -9.09 7.80 -1.04
N ILE A 37 -10.20 7.92 -1.77
CA ILE A 37 -10.29 7.36 -3.13
C ILE A 37 -9.22 7.99 -4.04
N PHE A 38 -9.03 9.30 -3.93
CA PHE A 38 -8.04 10.02 -4.73
C PHE A 38 -6.61 9.54 -4.44
N THR A 39 -6.22 9.42 -3.17
CA THR A 39 -4.89 8.94 -2.79
C THR A 39 -4.71 7.45 -3.14
N SER A 40 -5.73 6.61 -2.92
CA SER A 40 -5.71 5.20 -3.34
C SER A 40 -5.54 5.04 -4.85
N VAL A 41 -6.19 5.87 -5.68
CA VAL A 41 -6.03 5.84 -7.15
C VAL A 41 -4.61 6.22 -7.55
N ILE A 42 -4.03 7.25 -6.94
CA ILE A 42 -2.64 7.65 -7.18
C ILE A 42 -1.68 6.52 -6.80
N GLY A 43 -1.82 5.96 -5.60
CA GLY A 43 -1.01 4.84 -5.13
C GLY A 43 -1.16 3.61 -6.03
N MET A 44 -2.38 3.28 -6.45
CA MET A 44 -2.65 2.14 -7.33
C MET A 44 -1.98 2.31 -8.70
N SER A 45 -1.94 3.54 -9.23
CA SER A 45 -1.20 3.84 -10.47
C SER A 45 0.29 3.54 -10.33
N LEU A 46 0.90 3.89 -9.18
CA LEU A 46 2.30 3.59 -8.88
C LEU A 46 2.54 2.08 -8.75
N VAL A 47 1.67 1.37 -8.03
CA VAL A 47 1.73 -0.10 -7.88
C VAL A 47 1.60 -0.79 -9.24
N ARG A 48 0.67 -0.34 -10.09
CA ARG A 48 0.48 -0.88 -11.45
C ARG A 48 1.74 -0.71 -12.30
N ASN A 49 2.35 0.48 -12.28
CA ASN A 49 3.54 0.76 -13.06
C ASN A 49 4.75 -0.09 -12.59
N GLN A 50 4.93 -0.22 -11.27
CA GLN A 50 5.99 -1.07 -10.70
C GLN A 50 5.73 -2.56 -10.94
N GLY A 51 4.48 -2.99 -10.86
CA GLY A 51 4.06 -4.38 -11.11
C GLY A 51 4.38 -4.81 -12.53
N PHE A 52 4.05 -3.99 -13.52
CA PHE A 52 4.35 -4.29 -14.92
C PHE A 52 5.87 -4.37 -15.19
N LYS A 53 6.65 -3.45 -14.63
CA LYS A 53 8.13 -3.46 -14.75
C LYS A 53 8.74 -4.71 -14.13
N ASN A 54 8.33 -5.06 -12.91
CA ASN A 54 8.82 -6.25 -12.22
C ASN A 54 8.45 -7.54 -12.95
N PHE A 55 7.23 -7.61 -13.49
CA PHE A 55 6.79 -8.75 -14.29
C PHE A 55 7.62 -8.93 -15.58
N LEU A 56 7.94 -7.83 -16.26
CA LEU A 56 8.77 -7.87 -17.47
C LEU A 56 10.21 -8.33 -17.14
N LEU A 57 10.81 -7.79 -16.07
CA LEU A 57 12.13 -8.22 -15.59
C LEU A 57 12.16 -9.69 -15.19
N MET A 58 11.09 -10.17 -14.54
CA MET A 58 10.93 -11.57 -14.18
C MET A 58 10.94 -12.46 -15.43
N GLN A 59 10.17 -12.10 -16.46
CA GLN A 59 10.17 -12.83 -17.75
C GLN A 59 11.56 -12.83 -18.40
N GLN A 60 12.26 -11.69 -18.41
CA GLN A 60 13.59 -11.57 -19.00
C GLN A 60 14.60 -12.49 -18.30
N LYS A 61 14.60 -12.51 -16.96
CA LYS A 61 15.49 -13.40 -16.19
C LYS A 61 15.19 -14.87 -16.39
N MET A 62 13.91 -15.23 -16.43
CA MET A 62 13.49 -16.60 -16.74
C MET A 62 13.94 -17.02 -18.15
N ALA A 63 13.84 -16.13 -19.13
CA ALA A 63 14.31 -16.38 -20.50
C ALA A 63 15.84 -16.48 -20.60
N ALA A 64 16.57 -15.75 -19.74
CA ALA A 64 18.03 -15.80 -19.65
C ALA A 64 18.56 -17.02 -18.85
N GLY A 65 17.68 -17.84 -18.27
CA GLY A 65 18.07 -18.94 -17.38
C GLY A 65 18.57 -18.50 -16.00
N GLU A 66 18.37 -17.23 -15.63
CA GLU A 66 18.68 -16.68 -14.32
C GLU A 66 17.55 -16.91 -13.31
N SER A 67 17.87 -16.94 -12.02
CA SER A 67 16.87 -17.10 -10.95
C SER A 67 16.03 -15.82 -10.76
N PRO A 68 14.68 -15.90 -10.90
CA PRO A 68 13.78 -14.76 -10.72
C PRO A 68 13.30 -14.56 -9.26
N ALA A 69 13.93 -15.22 -8.29
CA ALA A 69 13.42 -15.26 -6.90
C ALA A 69 13.24 -13.86 -6.28
N ALA A 70 14.14 -12.92 -6.58
CA ALA A 70 14.05 -11.55 -6.07
C ALA A 70 12.85 -10.79 -6.65
N GLU A 71 12.58 -10.95 -7.94
CA GLU A 71 11.45 -10.33 -8.65
C GLU A 71 10.11 -10.91 -8.19
N MET A 72 10.06 -12.20 -7.86
CA MET A 72 8.88 -12.83 -7.26
C MET A 72 8.54 -12.22 -5.90
N ILE A 73 9.54 -12.04 -5.02
CA ILE A 73 9.33 -11.41 -3.71
C ILE A 73 8.83 -9.97 -3.89
N LYS A 74 9.44 -9.19 -4.78
CA LYS A 74 8.96 -7.82 -5.10
C LYS A 74 7.53 -7.81 -5.61
N SER A 75 7.15 -8.79 -6.43
CA SER A 75 5.79 -8.89 -6.97
C SER A 75 4.78 -9.21 -5.87
N VAL A 76 5.12 -10.10 -4.93
CA VAL A 76 4.29 -10.36 -3.74
C VAL A 76 4.18 -9.11 -2.88
N SER A 77 5.29 -8.41 -2.59
CA SER A 77 5.28 -7.16 -1.83
C SER A 77 4.40 -6.08 -2.47
N LEU A 78 4.39 -5.97 -3.79
CA LEU A 78 3.50 -5.05 -4.51
C LEU A 78 2.03 -5.40 -4.37
N ILE A 79 1.68 -6.70 -4.31
CA ILE A 79 0.30 -7.13 -4.05
C ILE A 79 -0.13 -6.73 -2.65
N ILE A 80 0.71 -6.96 -1.63
CA ILE A 80 0.35 -6.54 -0.26
C ILE A 80 0.31 -5.00 -0.15
N ALA A 81 1.21 -4.28 -0.83
CA ALA A 81 1.13 -2.83 -0.91
C ALA A 81 -0.18 -2.35 -1.57
N GLY A 82 -0.62 -3.01 -2.65
CA GLY A 82 -1.90 -2.74 -3.30
C GLY A 82 -3.10 -2.99 -2.38
N LEU A 83 -3.05 -4.03 -1.54
CA LEU A 83 -4.07 -4.29 -0.53
C LEU A 83 -4.06 -3.25 0.59
N LEU A 84 -2.87 -2.83 1.04
CA LEU A 84 -2.72 -1.82 2.08
C LEU A 84 -3.20 -0.43 1.63
N LEU A 85 -3.10 -0.11 0.33
CA LEU A 85 -3.64 1.13 -0.24
C LEU A 85 -5.17 1.27 -0.18
N LEU A 86 -5.89 0.18 0.14
CA LEU A 86 -7.33 0.24 0.39
C LEU A 86 -7.64 0.84 1.77
N LEU A 87 -6.67 0.82 2.69
CA LEU A 87 -6.79 1.46 3.98
C LEU A 87 -6.54 2.97 3.82
N PRO A 88 -7.26 3.82 4.57
CA PRO A 88 -6.94 5.24 4.63
C PRO A 88 -5.51 5.39 5.17
N GLY A 89 -4.65 6.08 4.42
CA GLY A 89 -3.25 6.29 4.74
C GLY A 89 -2.94 7.68 5.26
N PHE A 90 -3.86 8.34 5.98
CA PHE A 90 -3.67 9.75 6.38
C PHE A 90 -2.42 9.96 7.22
N PHE A 91 -2.09 9.00 8.10
CA PHE A 91 -0.87 9.09 8.89
C PHE A 91 0.37 8.93 8.03
N THR A 92 0.39 7.95 7.12
CA THR A 92 1.52 7.74 6.20
C THR A 92 1.65 8.87 5.19
N ASP A 93 0.55 9.32 4.58
CA ASP A 93 0.50 10.41 3.60
C ASP A 93 0.98 11.73 4.21
N PHE A 94 0.77 11.94 5.52
CA PHE A 94 1.33 13.09 6.25
C PHE A 94 2.84 12.99 6.48
N LEU A 95 3.37 11.78 6.67
CA LEU A 95 4.80 11.54 6.87
C LEU A 95 5.60 11.53 5.56
N GLY A 96 4.97 11.20 4.43
CA GLY A 96 5.57 11.09 3.09
C GLY A 96 5.84 9.65 2.68
#